data_AF-A0A9K3I735-F1
#
_entry.id   AF-A0A9K3I735-F1
#
_cell.length_a   1.000
_cell.length_b   1.000
_cell.length_c   1.000
_cell.angle_alpha   90.00
_cell.angle_beta   90.00
_cell.angle_gamma   90.00
#
_symmetry.space_group_name_H-M   'P 1'
#
loop_
_entity.id
_entity.type
_entity.pdbx_description
1 polymer ?
#
loop_
_entity_poly.entity_id
_entity_poly.type
_entity_poly.pdbx_seq_one_letter_code
_entity_poly.pdbx_strand_id
1 'polypeptide(L)'
;MPGQWEFQVGPSVGIEAQDHIWCARYLLEGIIEQAGVVLTLDPKPIEGDGNGAGCHTNCRVRDEEAKEVSVGSGFCGFKPVI
;
A
#
# COMPACT_ATOMS: atom_id res chain seq x y z
N MET A 1 -1.15 4.54 -13.85
CA MET A 1 -0.22 5.64 -14.18
C MET A 1 1.19 5.05 -14.29
N PRO A 2 2.05 5.51 -15.20
CA PRO A 2 3.48 5.15 -15.16
C PRO A 2 4.03 5.37 -13.75
N GLY A 3 4.97 4.54 -13.27
CA GLY A 3 5.60 4.66 -11.93
C GLY A 3 4.68 4.54 -10.70
N GLN A 4 3.38 4.29 -10.91
CA GLN A 4 2.43 3.90 -9.87
C GLN A 4 2.29 2.38 -9.84
N TRP A 5 2.34 1.80 -8.64
CA TRP A 5 2.28 0.37 -8.40
C TRP A 5 1.31 0.06 -7.26
N GLU A 6 0.88 -1.20 -7.14
CA GLU A 6 0.04 -1.67 -6.06
C GLU A 6 0.51 -3.04 -5.60
N PHE A 7 0.44 -3.31 -4.30
CA PHE A 7 0.60 -4.66 -3.74
C PHE A 7 -0.59 -5.00 -2.85
N GLN A 8 -0.92 -6.28 -2.76
CA GLN A 8 -2.01 -6.79 -1.92
C GLN A 8 -1.46 -7.60 -0.75
N VAL A 9 -1.99 -7.35 0.45
CA VAL A 9 -1.67 -8.10 1.67
C VAL A 9 -2.93 -8.74 2.21
N GLY A 10 -2.85 -10.04 2.52
CA GLY A 10 -3.93 -10.82 3.12
C GLY A 10 -4.35 -12.03 2.27
N PRO A 11 -5.44 -12.71 2.66
CA PRO A 11 -6.29 -12.41 3.80
C PRO A 11 -5.56 -12.57 5.15
N SER A 12 -5.85 -11.68 6.10
CA SER A 12 -5.30 -11.70 7.47
C SER A 12 -6.43 -11.42 8.46
N VAL A 13 -6.28 -11.88 9.70
CA VAL A 13 -7.37 -11.90 10.67
C VAL A 13 -7.21 -10.78 11.69
N GLY A 14 -8.24 -9.95 11.84
CA GLY A 14 -8.28 -8.91 12.87
C GLY A 14 -7.08 -7.94 12.79
N ILE A 15 -6.32 -7.83 13.88
CA ILE A 15 -5.21 -6.87 14.00
C ILE A 15 -4.01 -7.21 13.10
N GLU A 16 -3.82 -8.48 12.76
CA GLU A 16 -2.69 -8.94 11.95
C GLU A 16 -2.68 -8.30 10.56
N ALA A 17 -3.85 -7.95 10.01
CA ALA A 17 -3.95 -7.26 8.74
C ALA A 17 -3.23 -5.91 8.76
N GLN A 18 -3.30 -5.19 9.88
CA GLN A 18 -2.63 -3.90 10.05
C GLN A 18 -1.13 -4.08 10.25
N ASP A 19 -0.72 -5.08 11.04
CA ASP A 19 0.68 -5.40 11.30
C ASP A 19 1.41 -5.77 10.00
N HIS A 20 0.80 -6.64 9.19
CA HIS A 20 1.37 -7.03 7.90
C HIS A 20 1.50 -5.86 6.92
N ILE A 21 0.51 -4.95 6.88
CA ILE A 21 0.57 -3.78 6.00
C ILE A 21 1.68 -2.81 6.42
N TRP A 22 1.86 -2.56 7.72
CA TRP A 22 2.95 -1.70 8.20
C TRP A 22 4.32 -2.30 7.93
N CYS A 23 4.49 -3.59 8.21
CA CYS A 23 5.72 -4.30 7.90
C CYS A 23 6.02 -4.27 6.38
N ALA A 24 5.02 -4.48 5.54
CA ALA A 24 5.18 -4.42 4.08
C ALA A 24 5.61 -3.01 3.61
N ARG A 25 5.03 -1.94 4.18
CA ARG A 25 5.42 -0.56 3.88
C ARG A 25 6.85 -0.26 4.31
N TYR A 26 7.24 -0.69 5.51
CA TYR A 26 8.60 -0.50 6.01
C TYR A 26 9.64 -1.18 5.11
N LEU A 27 9.37 -2.43 4.71
CA LEU A 27 10.24 -3.15 3.77
C LEU A 27 10.31 -2.49 2.40
N LEU A 28 9.17 -2.01 1.90
CA LEU A 28 9.09 -1.29 0.63
C LEU A 28 9.91 0.00 0.65
N GLU A 29 9.77 0.82 1.69
CA GLU A 29 10.56 2.05 1.85
C GLU A 29 12.06 1.73 1.89
N GLY A 30 12.47 0.69 2.62
CA GLY A 30 13.88 0.28 2.66
C GLY A 30 14.45 -0.18 1.31
N ILE A 31 13.64 -0.81 0.46
CA ILE A 31 14.05 -1.18 -0.92
C ILE A 31 14.11 0.06 -1.81
N ILE A 32 13.13 0.96 -1.69
CA ILE A 32 13.07 2.20 -2.48
C ILE A 32 14.22 3.14 -2.14
N GLU A 33 14.58 3.24 -0.85
CA GLU A 33 15.76 3.99 -0.39
C GLU A 33 17.06 3.45 -1.00
N GLN A 34 17.26 2.12 -0.99
CA GLN A 34 18.43 1.48 -1.62
C GLN A 34 18.47 1.70 -3.14
N ALA A 35 17.31 1.81 -3.79
CA ALA A 35 17.20 2.14 -5.20
C ALA A 35 17.38 3.64 -5.50
N GLY A 36 17.57 4.49 -4.47
CA GLY A 36 17.78 5.92 -4.61
C GLY A 36 16.54 6.67 -5.13
N VAL A 37 15.35 6.12 -4.91
CA VAL A 37 14.07 6.72 -5.32
C VAL A 37 13.26 7.17 -4.11
N VAL A 38 12.31 8.08 -4.34
CA VAL A 38 11.36 8.55 -3.34
C VAL A 38 10.00 7.86 -3.54
N LEU A 39 9.46 7.30 -2.46
CA LEU A 39 8.11 6.75 -2.38
C LEU A 39 7.12 7.79 -1.83
N THR A 40 5.91 7.84 -2.39
CA THR A 40 4.80 8.56 -1.78
C THR A 40 3.54 7.70 -1.70
N LEU A 41 2.84 7.83 -0.57
CA LEU A 41 1.50 7.29 -0.31
C LEU A 41 0.42 8.37 -0.38
N ASP A 42 0.75 9.55 -0.91
CA ASP A 42 -0.21 10.62 -1.16
C ASP A 42 -1.33 10.11 -2.10
N PRO A 43 -2.62 10.32 -1.78
CA PRO A 43 -3.72 9.83 -2.60
C PRO A 43 -3.77 10.44 -4.00
N LYS A 44 -3.11 11.58 -4.22
CA LYS A 44 -3.03 12.30 -5.49
C LYS A 44 -1.63 12.92 -5.67
N PRO A 45 -0.61 12.12 -5.99
CA PRO A 45 0.78 12.59 -6.03
C PRO A 45 1.10 13.46 -7.26
N ILE A 46 0.25 13.45 -8.29
CA ILE A 46 0.37 14.27 -9.49
C ILE A 46 -0.94 15.02 -9.68
N GLU A 47 -0.89 16.36 -9.75
CA GLU A 47 -2.05 17.21 -10.02
C GLU A 47 -2.60 16.99 -11.45
N GLY A 48 -3.89 17.32 -11.65
CA GLY A 48 -4.55 17.16 -12.95
C GLY A 48 -4.98 15.71 -13.25
N ASP A 49 -4.75 15.28 -14.49
CA ASP A 49 -5.30 14.03 -15.06
C ASP A 49 -4.60 12.74 -14.59
N GLY A 50 -3.69 12.83 -13.63
CA GLY A 50 -3.06 11.65 -13.05
C GLY A 50 -4.05 10.75 -12.29
N ASN A 51 -3.88 9.43 -12.35
CA ASN A 51 -4.61 8.52 -11.47
C ASN A 51 -4.33 8.82 -9.98
N GLY A 52 -5.32 8.60 -9.12
CA GLY A 52 -5.11 8.59 -7.67
C GLY A 52 -4.50 7.26 -7.20
N ALA A 53 -3.92 7.28 -5.99
CA ALA A 53 -3.48 6.09 -5.27
C ALA A 53 -4.44 5.81 -4.11
N GLY A 54 -4.91 4.57 -3.99
CA GLY A 54 -5.91 4.15 -3.01
C GLY A 54 -5.40 3.03 -2.09
N CYS A 55 -6.18 2.75 -1.05
CA CYS A 55 -5.92 1.65 -0.12
C CYS A 55 -7.17 0.75 -0.03
N HIS A 56 -7.51 0.08 -1.13
CA HIS A 56 -8.72 -0.75 -1.20
C HIS A 56 -8.68 -1.86 -0.15
N THR A 57 -9.73 -1.96 0.65
CA THR A 57 -9.82 -2.92 1.75
C THR A 57 -11.01 -3.84 1.53
N ASN A 58 -10.74 -5.13 1.33
CA ASN A 58 -11.76 -6.16 1.34
C ASN A 58 -11.92 -6.65 2.77
N CYS A 59 -13.17 -6.76 3.22
CA CYS A 59 -13.51 -7.26 4.55
C CYS A 59 -14.63 -8.29 4.42
N ARG A 60 -14.45 -9.45 5.05
CA ARG A 60 -15.50 -10.47 5.18
C ARG A 60 -15.67 -10.86 6.64
N VAL A 61 -16.92 -10.94 7.07
CA VAL A 61 -17.30 -11.36 8.41
C VAL A 61 -17.83 -12.79 8.29
N ARG A 62 -17.30 -13.70 9.10
CA ARG A 62 -17.94 -15.00 9.35
C ARG A 62 -18.69 -14.87 10.67
N ASP A 63 -19.92 -15.38 10.70
CA ASP A 63 -20.91 -15.17 11.78
C ASP A 63 -20.29 -15.18 13.19
N GLU A 64 -19.54 -16.24 13.51
CA GLU A 64 -18.97 -16.48 14.84
C GLU A 64 -17.43 -16.32 14.90
N GLU A 65 -16.78 -15.84 13.82
CA GLU A 65 -15.32 -15.83 13.72
C GLU A 65 -14.73 -14.49 13.25
N ALA A 66 -13.44 -14.34 13.53
CA ALA A 66 -12.69 -13.12 13.35
C ALA A 66 -12.68 -12.61 11.88
N LYS A 67 -12.76 -11.28 11.73
CA LYS A 67 -12.85 -10.60 10.43
C LYS A 67 -11.61 -10.88 9.58
N GLU A 68 -11.82 -11.45 8.41
CA GLU A 68 -10.76 -11.63 7.41
C GLU A 68 -10.70 -10.40 6.53
N VAL A 69 -9.51 -9.79 6.48
CA VAL A 69 -9.24 -8.52 5.81
C VAL A 69 -8.11 -8.71 4.81
N SER A 70 -8.27 -8.19 3.60
CA SER A 70 -7.17 -8.05 2.65
C SER A 70 -7.10 -6.60 2.15
N VAL A 71 -5.91 -6.03 2.12
CA VAL A 71 -5.68 -4.62 1.80
C VAL A 71 -4.79 -4.52 0.57
N GLY A 72 -5.27 -3.85 -0.48
CA GLY A 72 -4.47 -3.39 -1.62
C GLY A 72 -3.96 -1.98 -1.36
N SER A 73 -2.65 -1.77 -1.37
CA SER A 73 -2.03 -0.46 -1.13
C SER A 73 -1.35 0.03 -2.41
N GLY A 74 -1.93 1.07 -3.02
CA GLY A 74 -1.34 1.78 -4.14
C GLY A 74 -0.25 2.75 -3.66
N PHE A 75 0.85 2.85 -4.41
CA PHE A 75 1.94 3.78 -4.14
C PHE A 75 2.54 4.31 -5.44
N CYS A 76 3.23 5.43 -5.37
CA CYS A 76 3.87 6.06 -6.52
C CYS A 76 5.34 6.34 -6.22
N GLY A 77 6.24 6.00 -7.15
CA GLY A 77 7.68 6.18 -7.00
C GLY A 77 8.22 7.15 -8.05
N PHE A 78 8.41 8.42 -7.70
CA PHE A 78 8.94 9.43 -8.62
C PHE A 78 9.70 10.52 -7.89
N LYS A 79 10.97 10.27 -7.62
CA LYS A 79 12.08 11.23 -7.75
C LYS A 79 13.36 10.55 -7.26
N PRO A 80 14.51 10.76 -7.92
CA PRO A 80 15.78 10.39 -7.33
C PRO A 80 16.01 11.22 -6.05
N VAL A 81 16.63 10.61 -5.04
CA VAL A 81 17.12 11.33 -3.87
C VAL A 81 18.27 12.23 -4.34
N ILE A 82 18.08 13.55 -4.26
CA ILE A 82 19.10 14.57 -4.55
C ILE A 82 20.29 14.46 -3.60
#